data_AF-A0A642PTY6-F1
#
_entry.id   AF-A0A642PTY6-F1
#
_cell.length_a   1.000
_cell.length_b   1.000
_cell.length_c   1.000
_cell.angle_alpha   90.00
_cell.angle_beta   90.00
_cell.angle_gamma   90.00
#
_symmetry.space_group_name_H-M   'P 1'
#
loop_
_entity.id
_entity.type
_entity.pdbx_description
1 polymer ?
#
loop_
_entity_poly.entity_id
_entity_poly.type
_entity_poly.pdbx_seq_one_letter_code
_entity_poly.pdbx_strand_id
1 'polypeptide(L)'
;MGKYFGISRYEIQPLLMQKYHLSDTDWDRLTELWHTYGMRHTGDMSNCTPSNHYYLQGILEHLAIEWDSWNEGMSKQLKDIIQTEFPQLIVQDREFEID
;
A
#
# COMPACT_ATOMS: atom_id res chain seq x y z
N MET A 1 -1.62 19.57 10.17
CA MET A 1 -2.93 18.93 9.92
C MET A 1 -2.97 18.60 8.43
N GLY A 2 -3.10 17.31 8.10
CA GLY A 2 -2.72 16.74 6.80
C GLY A 2 -3.59 17.21 5.61
N LYS A 3 -2.92 17.60 4.53
CA LYS A 3 -3.50 18.14 3.28
C LYS A 3 -3.95 17.07 2.27
N TYR A 4 -4.06 15.79 2.65
CA TYR A 4 -4.42 14.70 1.72
C TYR A 4 -5.81 14.11 1.92
N PHE A 5 -6.75 14.92 2.43
CA PHE A 5 -8.17 14.67 2.20
C PHE A 5 -8.53 15.19 0.81
N GLY A 6 -8.44 14.36 -0.24
CA GLY A 6 -9.10 14.72 -1.50
C GLY A 6 -8.57 14.18 -2.83
N ILE A 7 -7.44 13.47 -2.90
CA ILE A 7 -7.07 12.83 -4.17
C ILE A 7 -7.92 11.56 -4.31
N SER A 8 -8.69 11.50 -5.39
CA SER A 8 -9.54 10.34 -5.65
C SER A 8 -8.67 9.14 -5.99
N ARG A 9 -9.09 7.93 -5.60
CA ARG A 9 -8.46 6.66 -6.00
C ARG A 9 -8.20 6.60 -7.52
N TYR A 10 -9.07 7.22 -8.32
CA TYR A 10 -8.97 7.29 -9.78
C TYR A 10 -7.81 8.17 -10.28
N GLU A 11 -7.34 9.11 -9.47
CA GLU A 11 -6.19 9.98 -9.80
C GLU A 11 -4.87 9.35 -9.33
N ILE A 12 -4.90 8.57 -8.23
CA ILE A 12 -3.75 7.86 -7.67
C ILE A 12 -3.35 6.67 -8.54
N GLN A 13 -4.33 5.87 -8.96
CA GLN A 13 -4.11 4.64 -9.72
C GLN A 13 -3.16 4.84 -10.93
N PRO A 14 -3.44 5.74 -11.90
CA PRO A 14 -2.58 5.87 -13.07
C PRO A 14 -1.17 6.35 -12.73
N LEU A 15 -1.02 7.23 -11.72
CA LEU A 15 0.28 7.74 -11.29
C LEU A 15 1.14 6.65 -10.65
N LEU A 16 0.56 5.88 -9.73
CA LEU A 16 1.25 4.77 -9.08
C LEU A 16 1.64 3.69 -10.10
N MET A 17 0.69 3.31 -10.97
CA MET A 17 0.91 2.27 -11.97
C MET A 17 2.00 2.65 -12.96
N GLN A 18 2.03 3.91 -13.41
CA GLN A 18 3.11 4.39 -14.26
C GLN A 18 4.46 4.41 -13.54
N LYS A 19 4.52 4.94 -12.32
CA LYS A 19 5.77 5.11 -11.57
C LYS A 19 6.44 3.78 -11.23
N TYR A 20 5.66 2.80 -10.80
CA TYR A 20 6.15 1.49 -10.37
C TYR A 20 5.95 0.38 -11.42
N HIS A 21 5.60 0.75 -12.65
CA HIS A 21 5.36 -0.18 -13.77
C HIS A 21 4.38 -1.30 -13.41
N LEU A 22 3.28 -0.98 -12.73
CA LEU A 22 2.25 -1.93 -12.34
C LEU A 22 1.23 -2.10 -13.47
N SER A 23 0.82 -3.35 -13.72
CA SER A 23 -0.29 -3.68 -14.61
C SER A 23 -1.64 -3.50 -13.91
N ASP A 24 -2.74 -3.54 -14.68
CA ASP A 24 -4.10 -3.53 -14.10
C ASP A 24 -4.30 -4.72 -13.14
N THR A 25 -3.72 -5.89 -13.47
CA THR A 25 -3.77 -7.09 -12.61
C THR A 25 -3.02 -6.87 -11.29
N ASP A 26 -1.89 -6.18 -11.32
CA ASP A 26 -1.14 -5.82 -10.11
C ASP A 26 -1.95 -4.87 -9.21
N TRP A 27 -2.65 -3.91 -9.82
CA TRP A 27 -3.51 -2.98 -9.09
C TRP A 27 -4.72 -3.68 -8.43
N ASP A 28 -5.39 -4.56 -9.17
CA ASP A 28 -6.48 -5.37 -8.62
C ASP A 28 -5.98 -6.24 -7.46
N ARG A 29 -4.79 -6.82 -7.60
CA ARG A 29 -4.15 -7.61 -6.56
C ARG A 29 -3.79 -6.78 -5.33
N LEU A 30 -3.22 -5.58 -5.48
CA LEU A 30 -2.96 -4.67 -4.35
C LEU A 30 -4.25 -4.25 -3.63
N THR A 31 -5.34 -4.08 -4.38
CA THR A 31 -6.66 -3.79 -3.82
C THR A 31 -7.19 -4.96 -3.00
N GLU A 32 -7.03 -6.19 -3.48
CA GLU A 32 -7.38 -7.40 -2.73
C GLU A 32 -6.56 -7.51 -1.43
N LEU A 33 -5.26 -7.23 -1.49
CA LEU A 33 -4.39 -7.21 -0.32
C LEU A 33 -4.82 -6.14 0.69
N TRP A 34 -5.27 -4.98 0.23
CA TRP A 34 -5.85 -3.95 1.10
C TRP A 34 -7.08 -4.46 1.83
N HIS A 35 -8.04 -5.08 1.13
CA HIS A 35 -9.22 -5.64 1.77
C HIS A 35 -8.91 -6.78 2.73
N THR A 36 -7.88 -7.59 2.44
CA THR A 36 -7.53 -8.77 3.22
C THR A 36 -6.64 -8.46 4.44
N TYR A 37 -5.64 -7.59 4.27
CA TYR A 37 -4.59 -7.34 5.27
C TYR A 37 -4.63 -5.92 5.83
N GLY A 38 -5.08 -4.94 5.03
CA GLY A 38 -5.05 -3.52 5.39
C GLY A 38 -6.33 -3.04 6.08
N MET A 39 -7.49 -3.55 5.70
CA MET A 39 -8.76 -3.18 6.32
C MET A 39 -9.06 -4.06 7.53
N ARG A 40 -9.36 -3.42 8.66
CA ARG A 40 -9.87 -4.12 9.84
C ARG A 40 -11.37 -4.36 9.67
N HIS A 41 -11.72 -5.48 9.07
CA HIS A 41 -13.10 -5.97 9.05
C HIS A 41 -13.44 -6.72 10.34
N THR A 42 -14.74 -6.84 10.63
CA THR A 42 -15.27 -7.75 11.66
C THR A 42 -15.00 -9.20 11.21
N GLY A 43 -13.93 -9.82 11.70
CA GLY A 43 -13.46 -11.14 11.28
C GLY A 43 -12.08 -11.48 11.86
N ASP A 44 -11.42 -12.49 11.28
CA ASP A 44 -10.07 -12.94 11.70
C ASP A 44 -9.04 -11.83 11.51
N MET A 45 -8.66 -11.18 12.62
CA MET A 45 -7.68 -10.09 12.65
C MET A 45 -6.24 -10.56 12.80
N SER A 46 -5.97 -11.87 12.79
CA SER A 46 -4.62 -12.42 13.02
C SER A 46 -3.58 -11.85 12.03
N ASN A 47 -4.03 -11.46 10.85
CA ASN A 47 -3.20 -10.91 9.77
C ASN A 47 -3.33 -9.39 9.56
N CYS A 48 -4.16 -8.68 10.34
CA CYS A 48 -4.41 -7.23 10.17
C CYS A 48 -3.59 -6.41 11.17
N THR A 49 -2.30 -6.23 10.91
CA THR A 49 -1.44 -5.37 11.75
C THR A 49 -1.61 -3.89 11.38
N PRO A 50 -1.38 -2.95 12.32
CA PRO A 50 -1.34 -1.53 11.98
C PRO A 50 -0.35 -1.21 10.84
N SER A 51 0.80 -1.88 10.80
CA SER A 51 1.77 -1.70 9.72
C SER A 51 1.24 -2.15 8.36
N ASN A 52 0.48 -3.25 8.29
CA ASN A 52 -0.16 -3.67 7.05
C ASN A 52 -1.12 -2.60 6.53
N HIS A 53 -1.91 -2.01 7.43
CA HIS A 53 -2.82 -0.92 7.12
C HIS A 53 -2.06 0.29 6.56
N TYR A 54 -1.10 0.84 7.31
CA TYR A 54 -0.42 2.06 6.88
C TYR A 54 0.42 1.87 5.62
N TYR A 55 1.06 0.71 5.45
CA TYR A 55 1.80 0.42 4.23
C TYR A 55 0.90 0.39 2.99
N LEU A 56 -0.21 -0.37 3.04
CA LEU A 56 -1.13 -0.49 1.90
C LEU A 56 -1.94 0.80 1.66
N GLN A 57 -2.28 1.52 2.73
CA GLN A 57 -2.92 2.85 2.62
C GLN A 57 -1.97 3.85 1.95
N GLY A 58 -0.69 3.87 2.33
CA GLY A 58 0.32 4.71 1.70
C GLY A 58 0.33 4.54 0.18
N ILE A 59 0.33 3.28 -0.27
CA ILE A 59 0.33 2.93 -1.70
C ILE A 59 -0.97 3.38 -2.38
N LEU A 60 -2.13 3.04 -1.81
CA LEU A 60 -3.42 3.17 -2.49
C LEU A 60 -4.09 4.53 -2.34
N GLU A 61 -3.71 5.32 -1.33
CA GLU A 61 -4.35 6.59 -0.99
C GLU A 61 -3.37 7.78 -0.96
N HIS A 62 -2.06 7.54 -0.86
CA HIS A 62 -1.08 8.61 -0.66
C HIS A 62 0.10 8.60 -1.62
N LEU A 63 0.12 7.71 -2.64
CA LEU A 63 1.25 7.55 -3.58
C LEU A 63 2.60 7.33 -2.88
N ALA A 64 2.59 6.81 -1.65
CA ALA A 64 3.76 6.68 -0.80
C ALA A 64 4.10 5.20 -0.58
N ILE A 65 5.39 4.87 -0.71
CA ILE A 65 5.91 3.54 -0.40
C ILE A 65 6.91 3.67 0.74
N GLU A 66 6.51 3.23 1.92
CA GLU A 66 7.31 3.36 3.13
C GLU A 66 7.70 2.00 3.69
N TRP A 67 8.29 1.13 2.85
CA TRP A 67 8.64 -0.23 3.23
C TRP A 67 9.49 -0.27 4.51
N ASP A 68 10.54 0.54 4.58
CA ASP A 68 11.44 0.58 5.75
C ASP A 68 10.74 1.05 7.04
N SER A 69 9.69 1.87 6.92
CA SER A 69 8.96 2.37 8.08
C SER A 69 7.99 1.32 8.65
N TRP A 70 7.43 0.47 7.79
CA TRP A 70 6.35 -0.43 8.20
C TRP A 70 6.75 -1.90 8.29
N ASN A 71 7.78 -2.33 7.57
CA ASN A 71 8.03 -3.76 7.36
C ASN A 71 8.23 -4.55 8.66
N GLU A 72 8.83 -3.97 9.70
CA GLU A 72 9.08 -4.67 10.96
C GLU A 72 7.79 -5.11 11.65
N GLY A 73 6.73 -4.30 11.55
CA GLY A 73 5.41 -4.59 12.15
C GLY A 73 4.42 -5.25 11.19
N MET A 74 4.80 -5.52 9.95
CA MET A 74 3.92 -6.21 9.00
C MET A 74 3.80 -7.70 9.32
N SER A 75 2.66 -8.29 8.98
CA SER A 75 2.50 -9.74 9.06
C SER A 75 3.48 -10.43 8.10
N LYS A 76 3.99 -11.60 8.51
CA LYS A 76 4.93 -12.39 7.68
C LYS A 76 4.32 -12.71 6.31
N GLN A 77 3.04 -13.08 6.27
CA GLN A 77 2.34 -13.40 5.03
C GLN A 77 2.31 -12.23 4.05
N LEU A 78 1.95 -11.02 4.51
CA LEU A 78 1.95 -9.85 3.62
C LEU A 78 3.38 -9.52 3.17
N LYS A 79 4.37 -9.58 4.08
CA LYS A 79 5.77 -9.33 3.74
C LYS A 79 6.26 -10.26 2.62
N ASP A 80 6.00 -11.56 2.74
CA ASP A 80 6.40 -12.56 1.76
C ASP A 80 5.73 -12.32 0.40
N ILE A 81 4.44 -11.95 0.40
CA ILE A 81 3.69 -11.61 -0.82
C ILE A 81 4.32 -10.39 -1.52
N ILE A 82 4.52 -9.28 -0.80
CA ILE A 82 5.09 -8.06 -1.40
C ILE A 82 6.49 -8.32 -1.95
N GLN A 83 7.34 -9.04 -1.22
CA GLN A 83 8.70 -9.35 -1.70
C GLN A 83 8.71 -10.23 -2.96
N THR A 84 7.69 -11.06 -3.16
CA THR A 84 7.62 -12.01 -4.27
C THR A 84 6.87 -11.43 -5.48
N GLU A 85 5.69 -10.87 -5.25
CA GLU A 85 4.78 -10.37 -6.29
C GLU A 85 5.10 -8.91 -6.66
N PHE A 86 5.62 -8.11 -5.72
CA PHE A 86 5.80 -6.66 -5.88
C PHE A 86 7.18 -6.14 -5.42
N PRO A 87 8.30 -6.70 -5.92
CA PRO A 87 9.66 -6.28 -5.51
C PRO A 87 9.98 -4.81 -5.85
N GLN A 88 9.21 -4.15 -6.72
CA GLN A 88 9.33 -2.72 -6.97
C GLN A 88 8.78 -1.84 -5.83
N LEU A 89 7.99 -2.41 -4.92
CA LEU A 89 7.38 -1.72 -3.78
C LEU A 89 8.19 -1.90 -2.48
N ILE A 90 9.33 -2.59 -2.50
CA ILE A 90 10.23 -2.73 -1.34
C ILE A 90 11.27 -1.59 -1.29
N VAL A 91 10.80 -0.35 -1.45
CA VAL A 91 11.64 0.85 -1.45
C VAL A 91 11.15 1.84 -0.38
N GLN A 92 12.01 2.79 -0.02
CA GLN A 92 11.57 3.99 0.69
C GLN A 92 11.43 5.12 -0.33
N ASP A 93 10.19 5.43 -0.68
CA ASP A 93 9.83 6.49 -1.61
C ASP A 93 8.65 7.27 -1.02
N ARG A 94 9.00 8.39 -0.39
CA ARG A 94 8.08 9.39 0.15
C ARG A 94 7.92 10.52 -0.85
N GLU A 95 7.46 10.23 -2.07
CA GLU A 95 7.13 11.31 -2.99
C GLU A 95 5.73 11.85 -2.73
N PHE A 96 5.65 13.18 -2.84
CA PHE A 96 4.54 14.09 -2.57
C PHE A 96 4.42 14.61 -1.12
N GLU A 97 5.25 15.60 -0.80
CA GLU A 97 4.73 16.87 -0.27
C GLU A 97 4.27 17.70 -1.48
N ILE A 98 2.98 17.68 -1.83
CA ILE A 98 2.41 18.68 -2.74
C ILE A 98 2.14 19.91 -1.88
N ASP A 99 2.85 21.01 -2.16
CA ASP A 99 2.64 22.32 -1.55
C ASP A 99 1.17 22.79 -1.66
#